data_AF-A0A4U3M5C0-F1
#
_entry.id   AF-A0A4U3M5C0-F1
#
_cell.length_a   1.000
_cell.length_b   1.000
_cell.length_c   1.000
_cell.angle_alpha   90.00
_cell.angle_beta   90.00
_cell.angle_gamma   90.00
#
_symmetry.space_group_name_H-M   'P 1'
#
loop_
_entity.id
_entity.type
_entity.pdbx_description
1 polymer ?
#
loop_
_entity_poly.entity_id
_entity_poly.type
_entity_poly.pdbx_seq_one_letter_code
_entity_poly.pdbx_strand_id
1 'polypeptide(L)'
;MRSRHILSAASALTMGVALVLSSAPAAVAAPAKPAPSMLEALQRDLNLSAEQAQLRLVNEARLGKLEGKVRTDLGAAFGGSWLSGDTANSLTVATSDASKVGVIEAGGVKAQVVTRSLGDLTALKDKLDAATAPQTVPVYYVDVKSNSVVVETRDQAAAEAFVAAAGVDKAAVTFVASSEQPVPYYNLRGGDAYYINNSGRCSIGFSVTRGTTPGFVTAGHCGTTGSSTQGYNRVAQGTFQGSSFPGNDYAWVAVNSNWVPTATVAGTSATVSGSTAQVVGGSICRSGSTTGWHCGTVQQIGTSVTYPQGTVSGVTRTNVCAEPGDSGGSWISGTQAQGVTSGGSGNCSVGGTTYFQPVNEILSVYGLTLTTTGTPPGGGTCSGYASTTTGSVSSGGNAYSAQFTANAGTHRLCLDGPNGVDFDLYLQRLSGSTWTNVASGTSSGPDETVTYNGSAGTYRYRVHGYSGSGSFTLAYTRP
;
A
#
# COMPACT_ATOMS: atom_id res chain seq x y z
N MET A 1 -68.48 38.50 45.46
CA MET A 1 -67.63 39.01 44.35
C MET A 1 -67.42 37.89 43.35
N ARG A 2 -67.58 38.21 42.05
CA ARG A 2 -67.29 37.43 40.82
C ARG A 2 -68.22 36.23 40.56
N SER A 3 -69.32 36.42 39.82
CA SER A 3 -69.50 36.53 38.35
C SER A 3 -69.43 35.19 37.59
N ARG A 4 -70.60 34.79 37.10
CA ARG A 4 -70.88 33.80 36.05
C ARG A 4 -70.25 34.21 34.72
N HIS A 5 -69.80 33.26 33.90
CA HIS A 5 -69.93 33.33 32.44
C HIS A 5 -69.98 31.93 31.81
N ILE A 6 -70.98 31.78 30.94
CA ILE A 6 -71.29 30.70 30.00
C ILE A 6 -70.34 30.84 28.80
N LEU A 7 -69.85 29.74 28.21
CA LEU A 7 -69.45 29.76 26.80
C LEU A 7 -69.66 28.41 26.10
N SER A 8 -70.23 28.56 24.91
CA SER A 8 -70.86 27.58 24.03
C SER A 8 -69.88 26.72 23.24
N ALA A 9 -70.37 25.55 22.84
CA ALA A 9 -69.79 24.65 21.86
C ALA A 9 -69.76 25.27 20.45
N ALA A 10 -68.68 25.00 19.71
CA ALA A 10 -68.59 25.21 18.27
C ALA A 10 -68.05 23.91 17.63
N SER A 11 -68.93 23.22 16.90
CA SER A 11 -68.59 22.09 16.03
C SER A 11 -67.89 22.59 14.78
N ALA A 12 -66.67 22.10 14.52
CA ALA A 12 -65.98 22.28 13.25
C ALA A 12 -66.08 21.00 12.41
N LEU A 13 -66.79 21.11 11.30
CA LEU A 13 -66.97 20.10 10.26
C LEU A 13 -65.64 19.96 9.48
N THR A 14 -64.94 18.83 9.59
CA THR A 14 -63.75 18.53 8.79
C THR A 14 -64.12 17.69 7.58
N MET A 15 -63.91 18.26 6.41
CA MET A 15 -64.17 17.67 5.09
C MET A 15 -62.99 16.75 4.73
N GLY A 16 -63.21 15.44 4.78
CA GLY A 16 -62.18 14.45 4.44
C GLY A 16 -61.90 14.41 2.94
N VAL A 17 -60.75 14.93 2.52
CA VAL A 17 -60.18 14.67 1.19
C VAL A 17 -59.38 13.37 1.28
N ALA A 18 -59.88 12.29 0.70
CA ALA A 18 -59.17 11.04 0.57
C ALA A 18 -58.08 11.18 -0.51
N LEU A 19 -56.83 11.40 -0.09
CA LEU A 19 -55.67 11.34 -0.98
C LEU A 19 -55.28 9.86 -1.17
N VAL A 20 -55.60 9.30 -2.33
CA VAL A 20 -55.14 7.96 -2.73
C VAL A 20 -53.66 8.06 -3.09
N LEU A 21 -52.78 7.70 -2.14
CA LEU A 21 -51.35 7.54 -2.38
C LEU A 21 -51.14 6.27 -3.22
N SER A 22 -50.96 6.41 -4.53
CA SER A 22 -50.40 5.35 -5.37
C SER A 22 -48.96 5.09 -4.91
N SER A 23 -48.74 3.97 -4.21
CA SER A 23 -47.41 3.46 -3.92
C SER A 23 -46.83 2.84 -5.19
N ALA A 24 -45.92 3.56 -5.85
CA ALA A 24 -45.08 2.95 -6.86
C ALA A 24 -44.26 1.82 -6.21
N PRO A 25 -44.16 0.63 -6.82
CA PRO A 25 -43.33 -0.43 -6.28
C PRO A 25 -41.88 0.07 -6.21
N ALA A 26 -41.30 -0.02 -5.01
CA ALA A 26 -39.89 0.29 -4.81
C ALA A 26 -39.05 -0.56 -5.77
N ALA A 27 -38.32 0.08 -6.66
CA ALA A 27 -37.36 -0.59 -7.52
C ALA A 27 -36.35 -1.32 -6.62
N VAL A 28 -36.34 -2.65 -6.69
CA VAL A 28 -35.31 -3.45 -6.03
C VAL A 28 -33.98 -3.05 -6.66
N ALA A 29 -33.12 -2.38 -5.89
CA ALA A 29 -31.79 -2.01 -6.34
C ALA A 29 -31.06 -3.27 -6.83
N ALA A 30 -30.59 -3.27 -8.07
CA ALA A 30 -29.72 -4.32 -8.58
C ALA A 30 -28.49 -4.45 -7.65
N PRO A 31 -27.96 -5.66 -7.40
CA PRO A 31 -26.75 -5.81 -6.61
C PRO A 31 -25.64 -4.94 -7.21
N ALA A 32 -24.96 -4.18 -6.36
CA ALA A 32 -23.84 -3.34 -6.78
C ALA A 32 -22.83 -4.21 -7.53
N LYS A 33 -22.48 -3.82 -8.76
CA LYS A 33 -21.40 -4.50 -9.49
C LYS A 33 -20.10 -4.38 -8.69
N PRO A 34 -19.30 -5.45 -8.56
CA PRO A 34 -17.99 -5.37 -7.93
C PRO A 34 -17.15 -4.27 -8.58
N ALA A 35 -16.33 -3.58 -7.78
CA ALA A 35 -15.39 -2.60 -8.32
C ALA A 35 -14.42 -3.30 -9.30
N PRO A 36 -14.12 -2.71 -10.48
CA PRO A 36 -13.20 -3.33 -11.44
C PRO A 36 -11.85 -3.72 -10.83
N SER A 37 -11.31 -2.87 -9.95
CA SER A 37 -10.07 -3.14 -9.22
C SER A 37 -10.12 -4.36 -8.31
N MET A 38 -11.30 -4.70 -7.77
CA MET A 38 -11.48 -5.93 -6.99
C MET A 38 -11.46 -7.18 -7.88
N LEU A 39 -12.07 -7.11 -9.07
CA LEU A 39 -12.03 -8.21 -10.03
C LEU A 39 -10.63 -8.46 -10.56
N GLU A 40 -9.88 -7.40 -10.86
CA GLU A 40 -8.46 -7.48 -11.24
C GLU A 40 -7.62 -8.12 -10.14
N ALA A 41 -7.82 -7.71 -8.89
CA ALA A 41 -7.13 -8.31 -7.75
C ALA A 41 -7.48 -9.80 -7.58
N LEU A 42 -8.75 -10.18 -7.66
CA LEU A 42 -9.17 -11.59 -7.56
C LEU A 42 -8.59 -12.46 -8.68
N GLN A 43 -8.53 -11.94 -9.91
CA GLN A 43 -7.91 -12.65 -11.03
C GLN A 43 -6.42 -12.89 -10.78
N ARG A 44 -5.69 -11.84 -10.40
CA ARG A 44 -4.24 -11.90 -10.13
C ARG A 44 -3.93 -12.81 -8.94
N ASP A 45 -4.63 -12.62 -7.82
CA ASP A 45 -4.24 -13.20 -6.53
C ASP A 45 -4.72 -14.64 -6.35
N LEU A 46 -5.89 -14.98 -6.91
CA LEU A 46 -6.46 -16.32 -6.81
C LEU A 46 -6.27 -17.12 -8.11
N ASN A 47 -5.55 -16.58 -9.08
CA ASN A 47 -5.34 -17.19 -10.39
C ASN A 47 -6.66 -17.58 -11.09
N LEU A 48 -7.57 -16.62 -11.19
CA LEU A 48 -8.91 -16.80 -11.78
C LEU A 48 -9.01 -16.05 -13.13
N SER A 49 -9.80 -16.57 -14.06
CA SER A 49 -10.28 -15.77 -15.20
C SER A 49 -11.24 -14.68 -14.73
N ALA A 50 -11.45 -13.65 -15.56
CA ALA A 50 -12.43 -12.59 -15.31
C ALA A 50 -13.83 -13.17 -15.04
N GLU A 51 -14.24 -14.16 -15.83
CA GLU A 51 -15.52 -14.86 -15.68
C GLU A 51 -15.58 -15.63 -14.36
N GLN A 52 -14.52 -16.36 -13.99
CA GLN A 52 -14.47 -17.09 -12.72
C GLN A 52 -14.50 -16.14 -11.51
N ALA A 53 -13.77 -15.02 -11.54
CA ALA A 53 -13.78 -14.02 -10.47
C ALA A 53 -15.18 -13.41 -10.28
N GLN A 54 -15.86 -13.10 -11.38
CA GLN A 54 -17.24 -12.61 -11.35
C GLN A 54 -18.21 -13.67 -10.80
N LEU A 55 -18.11 -14.91 -11.29
CA LEU A 55 -18.94 -16.03 -10.81
C LEU A 55 -18.70 -16.34 -9.33
N ARG A 56 -17.45 -16.24 -8.88
CA ARG A 56 -17.07 -16.43 -7.48
C ARG A 56 -17.83 -15.47 -6.57
N LEU A 57 -17.78 -14.18 -6.86
CA LEU A 57 -18.49 -13.15 -6.07
C LEU A 57 -20.02 -13.35 -6.08
N VAL A 58 -20.59 -13.76 -7.22
CA VAL A 58 -22.01 -14.09 -7.32
C VAL A 58 -22.38 -15.28 -6.44
N ASN A 59 -21.58 -16.35 -6.49
CA ASN A 59 -21.79 -17.55 -5.68
C ASN A 59 -21.61 -17.28 -4.19
N GLU A 60 -20.60 -16.51 -3.78
CA GLU A 60 -20.38 -16.11 -2.40
C GLU A 60 -21.56 -15.33 -1.83
N ALA A 61 -22.08 -14.35 -2.59
CA ALA A 61 -23.24 -13.57 -2.16
C ALA A 61 -24.50 -14.45 -2.03
N ARG A 62 -24.71 -15.38 -2.97
CA ARG A 62 -25.86 -16.30 -2.96
C ARG A 62 -25.76 -17.32 -1.81
N LEU A 63 -24.62 -18.00 -1.71
CA LEU A 63 -24.40 -19.06 -0.73
C LEU A 63 -24.23 -18.50 0.68
N GLY A 64 -23.70 -17.28 0.85
CA GLY A 64 -23.65 -16.61 2.14
C GLY A 64 -25.04 -16.32 2.72
N LYS A 65 -26.01 -15.93 1.88
CA LYS A 65 -27.42 -15.77 2.31
C LYS A 65 -28.05 -17.10 2.74
N LEU A 66 -27.80 -18.15 1.96
CA LEU A 66 -28.29 -19.50 2.25
C LEU A 66 -27.68 -20.05 3.53
N GLU A 67 -26.38 -19.85 3.72
CA GLU A 67 -25.65 -20.22 4.95
C GLU A 67 -26.28 -19.57 6.17
N GLY A 68 -26.58 -18.27 6.12
CA GLY A 68 -27.21 -17.56 7.24
C GLY A 68 -28.55 -18.17 7.64
N LYS A 69 -29.38 -18.57 6.67
CA LYS A 69 -30.64 -19.26 6.94
C LYS A 69 -30.42 -20.63 7.59
N VAL A 70 -29.56 -21.47 7.00
CA VAL A 70 -29.29 -22.82 7.51
C VAL A 70 -28.69 -22.75 8.91
N ARG A 71 -27.78 -21.80 9.18
CA ARG A 71 -27.22 -21.56 10.51
C ARG A 71 -28.30 -21.30 11.55
N THR A 72 -29.28 -20.44 11.24
CA THR A 72 -30.42 -20.17 12.13
C THR A 72 -31.26 -21.43 12.38
N ASP A 73 -31.53 -22.22 11.34
CA ASP A 73 -32.35 -23.44 11.46
C ASP A 73 -31.65 -24.55 12.29
N LEU A 74 -30.31 -24.55 12.29
CA LEU A 74 -29.49 -25.48 13.07
C LEU A 74 -29.33 -25.07 14.54
N GLY A 75 -29.31 -23.76 14.84
CA GLY A 75 -29.13 -23.25 16.19
C GLY A 75 -27.84 -23.78 16.83
N ALA A 76 -27.94 -24.30 18.06
CA ALA A 76 -26.81 -24.82 18.82
C ALA A 76 -26.10 -26.02 18.16
N ALA A 77 -26.75 -26.71 17.21
CA ALA A 77 -26.14 -27.82 16.50
C ALA A 77 -25.18 -27.37 15.37
N PHE A 78 -25.13 -26.07 15.04
CA PHE A 78 -24.28 -25.58 13.96
C PHE A 78 -22.79 -25.82 14.27
N GLY A 79 -22.11 -26.57 13.39
CA GLY A 79 -20.69 -26.96 13.51
C GLY A 79 -19.72 -26.11 12.69
N GLY A 80 -20.21 -25.10 11.98
CA GLY A 80 -19.43 -24.28 11.04
C GLY A 80 -19.81 -24.51 9.58
N SER A 81 -19.25 -23.71 8.68
CA SER A 81 -19.53 -23.79 7.24
C SER A 81 -18.34 -23.29 6.42
N TRP A 82 -18.18 -23.78 5.19
CA TRP A 82 -17.13 -23.33 4.29
C TRP A 82 -17.52 -23.49 2.83
N LEU A 83 -16.98 -22.58 2.00
CA LEU A 83 -17.08 -22.65 0.55
C LEU A 83 -15.95 -23.49 -0.03
N SER A 84 -16.16 -24.04 -1.22
CA SER A 84 -15.17 -24.84 -1.94
C SER A 84 -15.28 -24.61 -3.46
N GLY A 85 -14.17 -24.89 -4.15
CA GLY A 85 -14.01 -24.66 -5.58
C GLY A 85 -13.56 -23.24 -5.91
N ASP A 86 -12.89 -23.07 -7.06
CA ASP A 86 -12.32 -21.79 -7.51
C ASP A 86 -13.38 -20.69 -7.60
N THR A 87 -14.57 -21.03 -8.10
CA THR A 87 -15.71 -20.11 -8.18
C THR A 87 -16.62 -20.14 -6.94
N ALA A 88 -16.14 -20.69 -5.83
CA ALA A 88 -16.89 -20.84 -4.57
C ALA A 88 -18.30 -21.43 -4.77
N ASN A 89 -18.45 -22.41 -5.66
CA ASN A 89 -19.76 -22.90 -6.12
C ASN A 89 -20.40 -23.94 -5.19
N SER A 90 -19.66 -24.47 -4.21
CA SER A 90 -20.15 -25.45 -3.24
C SER A 90 -20.07 -24.90 -1.83
N LEU A 91 -21.17 -25.01 -1.07
CA LEU A 91 -21.21 -24.75 0.37
C LEU A 91 -21.33 -26.08 1.12
N THR A 92 -20.46 -26.28 2.11
CA THR A 92 -20.62 -27.35 3.11
C THR A 92 -21.00 -26.72 4.44
N VAL A 93 -21.99 -27.30 5.12
CA VAL A 93 -22.42 -26.92 6.47
C VAL A 93 -22.25 -28.12 7.39
N ALA A 94 -21.51 -27.92 8.47
CA ALA A 94 -21.31 -28.90 9.51
C ALA A 94 -22.40 -28.82 10.59
N THR A 95 -22.80 -29.96 11.13
CA THR A 95 -23.75 -30.07 12.26
C THR A 95 -23.27 -31.11 13.27
N SER A 96 -23.39 -30.81 14.57
CA SER A 96 -23.16 -31.79 15.64
C SER A 96 -24.36 -32.70 15.89
N ASP A 97 -25.51 -32.41 15.26
CA ASP A 97 -26.73 -33.21 15.33
C ASP A 97 -27.03 -33.85 13.98
N ALA A 98 -26.89 -35.17 13.91
CA ALA A 98 -27.16 -35.95 12.69
C ALA A 98 -28.64 -35.86 12.24
N SER A 99 -29.58 -35.60 13.16
CA SER A 99 -30.99 -35.45 12.80
C SER A 99 -31.26 -34.20 11.94
N LYS A 100 -30.32 -33.24 11.93
CA LYS A 100 -30.42 -31.99 11.18
C LYS A 100 -29.89 -32.07 9.75
N VAL A 101 -29.33 -33.20 9.31
CA VAL A 101 -28.80 -33.37 7.94
C VAL A 101 -29.85 -33.02 6.88
N GLY A 102 -31.09 -33.50 7.03
CA GLY A 102 -32.16 -33.20 6.09
C GLY A 102 -32.52 -31.72 5.98
N VAL A 103 -32.35 -30.95 7.07
CA VAL A 103 -32.58 -29.48 7.07
C VAL A 103 -31.53 -28.77 6.20
N ILE A 104 -30.28 -29.23 6.26
CA ILE A 104 -29.17 -28.67 5.47
C ILE A 104 -29.36 -29.01 3.99
N GLU A 105 -29.61 -30.28 3.67
CA GLU A 105 -29.71 -30.76 2.29
C GLU A 105 -30.96 -30.22 1.57
N ALA A 106 -32.06 -29.95 2.29
CA ALA A 106 -33.24 -29.27 1.75
C ALA A 106 -32.91 -27.87 1.21
N GLY A 107 -31.84 -27.24 1.68
CA GLY A 107 -31.33 -25.97 1.16
C GLY A 107 -30.46 -26.11 -0.11
N GLY A 108 -30.18 -27.32 -0.58
CA GLY A 108 -29.22 -27.57 -1.68
C GLY A 108 -27.76 -27.42 -1.24
N VAL A 109 -27.48 -27.65 0.04
CA VAL A 109 -26.16 -27.50 0.68
C VAL A 109 -25.63 -28.88 1.08
N LYS A 110 -24.31 -29.08 1.00
CA LYS A 110 -23.69 -30.31 1.47
C LYS A 110 -23.68 -30.34 3.00
N ALA A 111 -24.24 -31.38 3.61
CA ALA A 111 -24.16 -31.59 5.05
C ALA A 111 -22.88 -32.37 5.44
N GLN A 112 -22.31 -32.02 6.59
CA GLN A 112 -21.26 -32.81 7.24
C GLN A 112 -21.59 -32.98 8.73
N VAL A 113 -21.72 -34.21 9.20
CA VAL A 113 -21.87 -34.47 10.64
C VAL A 113 -20.50 -34.39 11.31
N VAL A 114 -20.41 -33.66 12.40
CA VAL A 114 -19.17 -33.44 13.17
C VAL A 114 -19.40 -33.72 14.66
N THR A 115 -18.34 -33.82 15.45
CA THR A 115 -18.47 -34.17 16.88
C THR A 115 -18.80 -32.96 17.75
N ARG A 116 -18.24 -31.79 17.44
CA ARG A 116 -18.36 -30.56 18.23
C ARG A 116 -19.16 -29.51 17.49
N SER A 117 -20.03 -28.79 18.19
CA SER A 117 -20.64 -27.58 17.63
C SER A 117 -19.59 -26.47 17.51
N LEU A 118 -19.89 -25.45 16.71
CA LEU A 118 -19.08 -24.23 16.65
C LEU A 118 -19.06 -23.52 18.01
N GLY A 119 -20.15 -23.60 18.78
CA GLY A 119 -20.22 -23.08 20.13
C GLY A 119 -19.21 -23.76 21.06
N ASP A 120 -19.11 -25.09 21.00
CA ASP A 120 -18.14 -25.86 21.79
C ASP A 120 -16.70 -25.48 21.41
N LEU A 121 -16.38 -25.42 20.11
CA LEU A 121 -15.05 -25.05 19.63
C LEU A 121 -14.67 -23.62 20.02
N THR A 122 -15.62 -22.68 19.94
CA THR A 122 -15.40 -21.28 20.33
C THR A 122 -15.12 -21.19 21.83
N ALA A 123 -15.90 -21.88 22.67
CA ALA A 123 -15.68 -21.89 24.11
C ALA A 123 -14.30 -22.45 24.50
N LEU A 124 -13.75 -23.40 23.73
CA LEU A 124 -12.38 -23.89 23.91
C LEU A 124 -11.34 -22.84 23.48
N LYS A 125 -11.55 -22.15 22.36
CA LYS A 125 -10.65 -21.08 21.92
C LYS A 125 -10.65 -19.90 22.91
N ASP A 126 -11.81 -19.53 23.45
CA ASP A 126 -11.94 -18.44 24.43
C ASP A 126 -11.11 -18.70 25.70
N LYS A 127 -10.96 -19.96 26.11
CA LYS A 127 -10.06 -20.34 27.20
C LYS A 127 -8.58 -20.11 26.85
N LEU A 128 -8.17 -20.38 25.61
CA LEU A 128 -6.82 -20.09 25.14
C LEU A 128 -6.60 -18.57 25.06
N ASP A 129 -7.58 -17.80 24.59
CA ASP A 129 -7.51 -16.33 24.52
C ASP A 129 -7.37 -15.68 25.91
N ALA A 130 -7.92 -16.30 26.95
CA ALA A 130 -7.80 -15.83 28.34
C ALA A 130 -6.43 -16.15 28.98
N ALA A 131 -5.61 -17.00 28.35
CA ALA A 131 -4.30 -17.39 28.84
C ALA A 131 -3.17 -16.65 28.10
N THR A 132 -2.00 -16.52 28.73
CA THR A 132 -0.82 -15.92 28.09
C THR A 132 -0.12 -16.93 27.20
N ALA A 133 -0.27 -16.80 25.89
CA ALA A 133 0.43 -17.64 24.92
C ALA A 133 1.96 -17.39 24.94
N PRO A 134 2.79 -18.45 24.88
CA PRO A 134 4.23 -18.28 24.71
C PRO A 134 4.57 -17.79 23.31
N GLN A 135 5.72 -17.11 23.14
CA GLN A 135 6.18 -16.62 21.83
C GLN A 135 6.38 -17.73 20.78
N THR A 136 6.52 -18.98 21.23
CA THR A 136 6.62 -20.17 20.38
C THR A 136 5.28 -20.66 19.84
N VAL A 137 4.15 -20.09 20.30
CA VAL A 137 2.78 -20.36 19.83
C VAL A 137 2.24 -19.09 19.17
N PRO A 138 2.61 -18.81 17.90
CA PRO A 138 2.24 -17.56 17.23
C PRO A 138 0.75 -17.48 16.85
N VAL A 139 0.08 -18.62 16.64
CA VAL A 139 -1.28 -18.68 16.08
C VAL A 139 -2.08 -19.82 16.71
N TYR A 140 -3.36 -19.55 17.01
CA TYR A 140 -4.33 -20.57 17.39
C TYR A 140 -5.75 -20.14 17.03
N TYR A 141 -6.56 -21.07 16.51
CA TYR A 141 -7.87 -20.77 15.92
C TYR A 141 -8.83 -21.97 15.95
N VAL A 142 -10.12 -21.70 15.73
CA VAL A 142 -11.11 -22.74 15.46
C VAL A 142 -11.03 -23.13 13.98
N ASP A 143 -10.77 -24.40 13.69
CA ASP A 143 -10.86 -24.94 12.34
C ASP A 143 -12.14 -25.75 12.17
N VAL A 144 -13.12 -25.16 11.49
CA VAL A 144 -14.41 -25.79 11.21
C VAL A 144 -14.30 -26.96 10.24
N LYS A 145 -13.25 -27.04 9.42
CA LYS A 145 -13.07 -28.13 8.45
C LYS A 145 -12.59 -29.41 9.13
N SER A 146 -11.64 -29.30 10.07
CA SER A 146 -11.18 -30.42 10.90
C SER A 146 -11.99 -30.63 12.18
N ASN A 147 -12.93 -29.73 12.50
CA ASN A 147 -13.74 -29.74 13.73
C ASN A 147 -12.88 -29.78 15.02
N SER A 148 -11.81 -28.98 15.03
CA SER A 148 -10.85 -28.90 16.13
C SER A 148 -10.40 -27.45 16.38
N VAL A 149 -9.78 -27.21 17.53
CA VAL A 149 -8.98 -25.99 17.74
C VAL A 149 -7.56 -26.28 17.28
N VAL A 150 -7.02 -25.51 16.35
CA VAL A 150 -5.65 -25.66 15.88
C VAL A 150 -4.73 -24.75 16.68
N VAL A 151 -3.57 -25.27 17.10
CA VAL A 151 -2.49 -24.52 17.73
C VAL A 151 -1.24 -24.69 16.89
N GLU A 152 -0.82 -23.61 16.24
CA GLU A 152 0.40 -23.57 15.45
C GLU A 152 1.60 -23.22 16.33
N THR A 153 2.69 -23.97 16.22
CA THR A 153 3.80 -23.82 17.15
C THR A 153 5.18 -24.19 16.58
N ARG A 154 6.21 -23.52 17.11
CA ARG A 154 7.63 -23.83 16.94
C ARG A 154 8.18 -24.74 18.04
N ASP A 155 7.44 -24.89 19.15
CA ASP A 155 7.82 -25.70 20.30
C ASP A 155 6.58 -26.43 20.83
N GLN A 156 6.47 -27.70 20.46
CA GLN A 156 5.32 -28.52 20.80
C GLN A 156 5.16 -28.70 22.32
N ALA A 157 6.24 -28.80 23.09
CA ALA A 157 6.14 -28.97 24.53
C ALA A 157 5.57 -27.71 25.20
N ALA A 158 6.01 -26.53 24.75
CA ALA A 158 5.48 -25.25 25.21
C ALA A 158 4.00 -25.07 24.83
N ALA A 159 3.61 -25.50 23.63
CA ALA A 159 2.21 -25.44 23.18
C ALA A 159 1.30 -26.36 24.00
N GLU A 160 1.73 -27.59 24.28
CA GLU A 160 0.98 -28.53 25.11
C GLU A 160 0.82 -28.01 26.54
N ALA A 161 1.87 -27.41 27.12
CA ALA A 161 1.80 -26.77 28.43
C ALA A 161 0.84 -25.57 28.45
N PHE A 162 0.84 -24.75 27.40
CA PHE A 162 -0.09 -23.63 27.24
C PHE A 162 -1.55 -24.10 27.18
N VAL A 163 -1.85 -25.11 26.37
CA VAL A 163 -3.20 -25.70 26.24
C VAL A 163 -3.67 -26.31 27.57
N ALA A 164 -2.79 -27.03 28.27
CA ALA A 164 -3.10 -27.61 29.57
C ALA A 164 -3.36 -26.52 30.63
N ALA A 165 -2.55 -25.46 30.66
CA ALA A 165 -2.72 -24.33 31.58
C ALA A 165 -4.04 -23.57 31.34
N ALA A 166 -4.51 -23.52 30.10
CA ALA A 166 -5.81 -22.94 29.75
C ALA A 166 -7.02 -23.85 30.10
N GLY A 167 -6.79 -25.08 30.58
CA GLY A 167 -7.88 -26.02 30.91
C GLY A 167 -8.67 -26.48 29.67
N VAL A 168 -7.97 -26.61 28.53
CA VAL A 168 -8.52 -27.11 27.27
C VAL A 168 -8.12 -28.59 27.11
N ASP A 169 -9.10 -29.43 26.76
CA ASP A 169 -8.85 -30.85 26.51
C ASP A 169 -8.01 -31.02 25.23
N LYS A 170 -6.86 -31.71 25.37
CA LYS A 170 -5.95 -32.03 24.27
C LYS A 170 -6.65 -32.79 23.14
N ALA A 171 -7.69 -33.59 23.43
CA ALA A 171 -8.44 -34.33 22.41
C ALA A 171 -9.28 -33.43 21.49
N ALA A 172 -9.43 -32.14 21.83
CA ALA A 172 -10.08 -31.13 20.98
C ALA A 172 -9.09 -30.24 20.22
N VAL A 173 -7.77 -30.46 20.42
CA VAL A 173 -6.72 -29.62 19.87
C VAL A 173 -5.87 -30.38 18.86
N THR A 174 -5.60 -29.75 17.72
CA THR A 174 -4.63 -30.21 16.73
C THR A 174 -3.40 -29.31 16.80
N PHE A 175 -2.23 -29.87 17.12
CA PHE A 175 -0.97 -29.12 17.07
C PHE A 175 -0.38 -29.20 15.67
N VAL A 176 0.01 -28.05 15.13
CA VAL A 176 0.61 -27.94 13.79
C VAL A 176 1.98 -27.29 13.94
N ALA A 177 3.01 -27.94 13.42
CA ALA A 177 4.34 -27.32 13.36
C ALA A 177 4.28 -26.13 12.40
N SER A 178 4.68 -24.95 12.87
CA SER A 178 4.61 -23.71 12.09
C SER A 178 5.88 -22.89 12.28
N SER A 179 6.35 -22.28 11.20
CA SER A 179 7.47 -21.33 11.22
C SER A 179 7.00 -19.88 11.29
N GLU A 180 5.70 -19.63 11.49
CA GLU A 180 5.14 -18.28 11.51
C GLU A 180 5.76 -17.40 12.60
N GLN A 181 6.03 -16.14 12.21
CA GLN A 181 6.57 -15.09 13.08
C GLN A 181 5.86 -13.78 12.73
N PRO A 182 4.56 -13.65 13.08
CA PRO A 182 3.81 -12.46 12.75
C PRO A 182 4.42 -11.25 13.45
N VAL A 183 4.63 -10.18 12.68
CA VAL A 183 5.10 -8.88 13.15
C VAL A 183 4.12 -7.82 12.66
N PRO A 184 3.84 -6.77 13.44
CA PRO A 184 3.04 -5.67 12.94
C PRO A 184 3.74 -4.95 11.79
N TYR A 185 3.00 -4.64 10.73
CA TYR A 185 3.48 -3.77 9.66
C TYR A 185 3.26 -2.30 10.02
N TYR A 186 4.30 -1.48 9.84
CA TYR A 186 4.28 -0.04 10.02
C TYR A 186 4.60 0.64 8.70
N ASN A 187 3.98 1.78 8.41
CA ASN A 187 4.28 2.53 7.18
C ASN A 187 5.43 3.52 7.41
N LEU A 188 6.30 3.65 6.41
CA LEU A 188 7.18 4.81 6.28
C LEU A 188 6.46 5.86 5.44
N ARG A 189 6.35 7.05 5.99
CA ARG A 189 5.76 8.22 5.34
C ARG A 189 6.69 9.41 5.53
N GLY A 190 6.86 10.20 4.46
CA GLY A 190 7.62 11.45 4.54
C GLY A 190 7.02 12.39 5.60
N GLY A 191 7.85 13.06 6.40
CA GLY A 191 7.45 13.95 7.48
C GLY A 191 7.21 13.28 8.84
N ASP A 192 7.10 11.94 8.91
CA ASP A 192 6.99 11.24 10.18
C ASP A 192 8.26 11.39 11.03
N ALA A 193 8.10 11.38 12.35
CA ALA A 193 9.23 11.39 13.28
C ALA A 193 10.02 10.08 13.19
N TYR A 194 11.33 10.18 13.35
CA TYR A 194 12.17 9.05 13.75
C TYR A 194 13.20 9.51 14.78
N TYR A 195 13.67 8.55 15.58
CA TYR A 195 14.56 8.79 16.71
C TYR A 195 15.91 8.11 16.49
N ILE A 196 16.99 8.83 16.72
CA ILE A 196 18.37 8.38 16.48
C ILE A 196 19.04 8.07 17.81
N ASN A 197 19.56 6.85 17.98
CA ASN A 197 20.28 6.40 19.18
C ASN A 197 19.57 6.75 20.50
N ASN A 198 18.23 6.69 20.51
CA ASN A 198 17.39 7.02 21.67
C ASN A 198 17.43 8.50 22.17
N SER A 199 18.03 9.43 21.44
CA SER A 199 18.24 10.82 21.91
C SER A 199 17.88 11.91 20.90
N GLY A 200 18.24 11.75 19.63
CA GLY A 200 17.94 12.72 18.57
C GLY A 200 16.55 12.47 17.96
N ARG A 201 15.87 13.54 17.52
CA ARG A 201 14.64 13.46 16.70
C ARG A 201 14.84 14.20 15.39
N CYS A 202 14.55 13.52 14.29
CA CYS A 202 14.45 14.13 12.97
C CYS A 202 13.17 13.64 12.29
N SER A 203 12.95 14.11 11.07
CA SER A 203 11.81 13.77 10.23
C SER A 203 12.26 12.97 9.00
N ILE A 204 11.43 12.03 8.58
CA ILE A 204 11.65 11.24 7.37
C ILE A 204 11.51 12.17 6.15
N GLY A 205 12.43 12.08 5.19
CA GLY A 205 12.35 12.81 3.93
C GLY A 205 11.43 12.12 2.95
N PHE A 206 11.93 11.09 2.28
CA PHE A 206 11.13 10.29 1.35
C PHE A 206 11.49 8.82 1.48
N SER A 207 10.47 7.97 1.37
CA SER A 207 10.63 6.53 1.19
C SER A 207 11.40 6.25 -0.10
N VAL A 208 12.38 5.34 0.00
CA VAL A 208 13.21 4.92 -1.12
C VAL A 208 13.49 3.42 -1.06
N THR A 209 14.02 2.88 -2.14
CA THR A 209 14.66 1.56 -2.17
C THR A 209 16.08 1.66 -2.74
N ARG A 210 16.94 0.76 -2.30
CA ARG A 210 18.24 0.46 -2.92
C ARG A 210 18.22 -0.99 -3.37
N GLY A 211 17.93 -1.25 -4.64
CA GLY A 211 17.54 -2.59 -5.08
C GLY A 211 16.32 -3.06 -4.30
N THR A 212 16.43 -4.18 -3.60
CA THR A 212 15.37 -4.73 -2.74
C THR A 212 15.38 -4.19 -1.31
N THR A 213 16.38 -3.39 -0.93
CA THR A 213 16.49 -2.88 0.45
C THR A 213 15.61 -1.65 0.62
N PRO A 214 14.56 -1.70 1.46
CA PRO A 214 13.72 -0.55 1.74
C PRO A 214 14.43 0.46 2.65
N GLY A 215 14.07 1.73 2.53
CA GLY A 215 14.65 2.77 3.35
C GLY A 215 13.96 4.11 3.21
N PHE A 216 14.61 5.13 3.76
CA PHE A 216 14.24 6.52 3.56
C PHE A 216 15.45 7.44 3.50
N VAL A 217 15.34 8.55 2.77
CA VAL A 217 16.31 9.65 2.81
C VAL A 217 15.98 10.63 3.93
N THR A 218 17.00 11.26 4.49
CA THR A 218 16.91 12.26 5.57
C THR A 218 18.14 13.18 5.54
N ALA A 219 18.28 14.07 6.51
CA ALA A 219 19.44 14.97 6.60
C ALA A 219 20.67 14.27 7.20
N GLY A 220 21.86 14.67 6.78
CA GLY A 220 23.13 14.11 7.23
C GLY A 220 23.45 14.47 8.67
N HIS A 221 23.14 15.69 9.10
CA HIS A 221 23.39 16.13 10.47
C HIS A 221 22.56 15.39 11.54
N CYS A 222 21.53 14.63 11.13
CA CYS A 222 20.69 13.86 12.05
C CYS A 222 21.40 12.65 12.67
N GLY A 223 22.41 12.10 11.99
CA GLY A 223 23.10 10.89 12.44
C GLY A 223 24.25 10.50 11.53
N THR A 224 25.12 9.64 12.04
CA THR A 224 26.29 9.11 11.31
C THR A 224 26.03 7.67 10.87
N THR A 225 26.78 7.19 9.87
CA THR A 225 26.72 5.79 9.42
C THR A 225 26.84 4.83 10.61
N GLY A 226 25.92 3.86 10.70
CA GLY A 226 25.82 2.92 11.82
C GLY A 226 24.91 3.37 12.97
N SER A 227 24.43 4.62 12.99
CA SER A 227 23.44 5.07 13.99
C SER A 227 22.14 4.29 13.83
N SER A 228 21.58 3.81 14.94
CA SER A 228 20.31 3.08 14.94
C SER A 228 19.11 4.02 14.98
N THR A 229 18.00 3.62 14.36
CA THR A 229 16.75 4.38 14.35
C THR A 229 15.57 3.61 14.92
N GLN A 230 14.65 4.36 15.53
CA GLN A 230 13.30 3.93 15.85
C GLN A 230 12.30 4.84 15.17
N GLY A 231 11.16 4.31 14.72
CA GLY A 231 10.15 5.12 14.06
C GLY A 231 9.31 5.96 15.03
N TYR A 232 8.27 6.61 14.50
CA TYR A 232 7.38 7.49 15.26
C TYR A 232 6.75 6.81 16.50
N ASN A 233 6.60 5.48 16.45
CA ASN A 233 6.05 4.63 17.50
C ASN A 233 7.11 4.08 18.47
N ARG A 234 8.37 4.53 18.38
CA ARG A 234 9.52 4.04 19.18
C ARG A 234 9.83 2.55 18.99
N VAL A 235 9.38 1.93 17.90
CA VAL A 235 9.78 0.58 17.53
C VAL A 235 11.04 0.64 16.67
N ALA A 236 11.94 -0.35 16.83
CA ALA A 236 13.14 -0.49 16.02
C ALA A 236 12.81 -0.41 14.53
N GLN A 237 13.55 0.45 13.81
CA GLN A 237 13.23 0.81 12.43
C GLN A 237 14.36 0.49 11.49
N GLY A 238 15.55 1.04 11.72
CA GLY A 238 16.61 0.96 10.73
C GLY A 238 17.96 1.40 11.22
N THR A 239 18.88 1.59 10.28
CA THR A 239 20.25 2.04 10.55
C THR A 239 20.75 2.91 9.41
N PHE A 240 21.42 4.01 9.75
CA PHE A 240 22.05 4.91 8.78
C PHE A 240 23.11 4.16 7.98
N GLN A 241 22.95 4.12 6.65
CA GLN A 241 23.86 3.43 5.74
C GLN A 241 24.85 4.39 5.07
N GLY A 242 24.49 5.66 4.98
CA GLY A 242 25.35 6.73 4.52
C GLY A 242 24.90 8.06 5.11
N SER A 243 25.85 8.92 5.43
CA SER A 243 25.60 10.28 5.93
C SER A 243 26.76 11.20 5.53
N SER A 244 26.43 12.43 5.12
CA SER A 244 27.40 13.48 4.78
C SER A 244 26.93 14.81 5.35
N PHE A 245 27.72 15.37 6.28
CA PHE A 245 27.57 16.71 6.84
C PHE A 245 28.85 17.13 7.58
N PRO A 246 29.39 18.37 7.41
CA PRO A 246 28.97 19.42 6.47
C PRO A 246 29.43 19.14 5.03
N GLY A 247 29.48 20.16 4.16
CA GLY A 247 29.74 20.06 2.71
C GLY A 247 28.43 19.90 1.94
N ASN A 248 27.74 18.81 2.26
CA ASN A 248 26.33 18.55 1.91
C ASN A 248 25.54 18.28 3.20
N ASP A 249 24.24 18.07 3.11
CA ASP A 249 23.43 17.65 4.25
C ASP A 249 22.39 16.59 3.86
N TYR A 250 22.86 15.35 3.69
CA TYR A 250 22.01 14.21 3.38
C TYR A 250 22.46 12.92 4.04
N ALA A 251 21.51 12.02 4.21
CA ALA A 251 21.72 10.64 4.63
C ALA A 251 20.64 9.74 4.04
N TRP A 252 20.86 8.43 4.11
CA TRP A 252 19.81 7.44 3.93
C TRP A 252 19.90 6.33 4.99
N VAL A 253 18.72 5.84 5.36
CA VAL A 253 18.53 4.82 6.39
C VAL A 253 17.90 3.60 5.72
N ALA A 254 18.54 2.44 5.84
CA ALA A 254 17.90 1.16 5.50
C ALA A 254 17.03 0.72 6.67
N VAL A 255 15.83 0.21 6.37
CA VAL A 255 14.88 -0.24 7.39
C VAL A 255 14.72 -1.76 7.41
N ASN A 256 14.26 -2.29 8.53
CA ASN A 256 13.90 -3.69 8.68
C ASN A 256 12.52 -3.99 8.04
N SER A 257 12.17 -5.29 7.97
CA SER A 257 10.97 -5.80 7.32
C SER A 257 9.65 -5.38 7.96
N ASN A 258 9.66 -4.81 9.17
CA ASN A 258 8.44 -4.36 9.84
C ASN A 258 7.96 -3.01 9.27
N TRP A 259 8.79 -2.32 8.49
CA TRP A 259 8.52 -0.98 7.96
C TRP A 259 8.37 -1.01 6.44
N VAL A 260 7.17 -0.67 5.98
CA VAL A 260 6.77 -0.67 4.57
C VAL A 260 6.92 0.74 3.99
N PRO A 261 7.81 0.95 3.01
CA PRO A 261 7.91 2.22 2.27
C PRO A 261 6.58 2.60 1.62
N THR A 262 6.13 3.84 1.81
CA THR A 262 4.97 4.38 1.09
C THR A 262 5.35 5.65 0.33
N ALA A 263 4.60 5.94 -0.74
CA ALA A 263 4.72 7.17 -1.51
C ALA A 263 3.99 8.37 -0.85
N THR A 264 3.61 8.27 0.43
CA THR A 264 2.82 9.30 1.12
C THR A 264 3.70 10.28 1.87
N VAL A 265 3.16 11.48 2.12
CA VAL A 265 3.79 12.52 2.96
C VAL A 265 2.77 12.99 4.00
N ALA A 266 3.20 13.15 5.24
CA ALA A 266 2.36 13.56 6.36
C ALA A 266 1.83 14.98 6.16
N GLY A 267 0.57 15.21 6.56
CA GLY A 267 -0.08 16.52 6.45
C GLY A 267 -0.61 16.88 5.06
N THR A 268 -0.56 15.95 4.09
CA THR A 268 -1.14 16.12 2.76
C THR A 268 -1.76 14.82 2.25
N SER A 269 -2.69 14.93 1.29
CA SER A 269 -3.18 13.80 0.48
C SER A 269 -2.36 13.58 -0.80
N ALA A 270 -1.44 14.49 -1.11
CA ALA A 270 -0.54 14.35 -2.25
C ALA A 270 0.40 13.15 -2.04
N THR A 271 0.63 12.42 -3.12
CA THR A 271 1.58 11.30 -3.14
C THR A 271 2.74 11.61 -4.06
N VAL A 272 3.89 11.04 -3.75
CA VAL A 272 5.11 11.19 -4.52
C VAL A 272 4.98 10.38 -5.81
N SER A 273 5.21 11.03 -6.94
CA SER A 273 5.14 10.43 -8.28
C SER A 273 6.43 10.61 -9.09
N GLY A 274 7.39 11.34 -8.54
CA GLY A 274 8.65 11.67 -9.20
C GLY A 274 9.44 12.73 -8.41
N SER A 275 10.47 13.29 -9.03
CA SER A 275 11.39 14.26 -8.41
C SER A 275 11.82 15.39 -9.36
N THR A 276 10.93 15.82 -10.25
CA THR A 276 11.19 16.99 -11.10
C THR A 276 11.38 18.24 -10.22
N ALA A 277 12.55 18.86 -10.31
CA ALA A 277 12.90 20.02 -9.50
C ALA A 277 12.09 21.26 -9.89
N GLN A 278 11.68 22.03 -8.88
CA GLN A 278 10.93 23.27 -9.04
C GLN A 278 11.87 24.46 -9.31
N VAL A 279 11.41 25.42 -10.10
CA VAL A 279 12.14 26.65 -10.42
C VAL A 279 11.97 27.72 -9.33
N VAL A 280 12.85 28.72 -9.33
CA VAL A 280 12.71 29.91 -8.47
C VAL A 280 11.36 30.59 -8.69
N GLY A 281 10.70 30.98 -7.60
CA GLY A 281 9.34 31.53 -7.58
C GLY A 281 8.23 30.47 -7.51
N GLY A 282 8.54 29.20 -7.78
CA GLY A 282 7.56 28.12 -7.75
C GLY A 282 7.09 27.78 -6.32
N SER A 283 5.83 27.34 -6.22
CA SER A 283 5.22 26.90 -4.97
C SER A 283 5.86 25.62 -4.47
N ILE A 284 6.14 25.57 -3.17
CA ILE A 284 6.75 24.41 -2.52
C ILE A 284 6.20 24.27 -1.10
N CYS A 285 6.03 23.02 -0.67
CA CYS A 285 5.57 22.67 0.66
C CYS A 285 6.56 21.75 1.34
N ARG A 286 6.55 21.74 2.66
CA ARG A 286 7.38 20.85 3.47
C ARG A 286 6.60 20.22 4.60
N SER A 287 7.03 19.02 5.00
CA SER A 287 6.45 18.25 6.10
C SER A 287 7.54 17.87 7.10
N GLY A 288 7.29 18.13 8.38
CA GLY A 288 8.20 17.78 9.47
C GLY A 288 7.43 17.42 10.75
N SER A 289 8.06 16.62 11.59
CA SER A 289 7.47 16.08 12.81
C SER A 289 7.22 17.10 13.92
N THR A 290 7.83 18.29 13.83
CA THR A 290 7.67 19.33 14.85
C THR A 290 6.55 20.29 14.46
N THR A 291 6.61 20.86 13.25
CA THR A 291 5.67 21.92 12.84
C THR A 291 4.64 21.45 11.80
N GLY A 292 4.75 20.22 11.31
CA GLY A 292 3.79 19.67 10.36
C GLY A 292 3.95 20.23 8.94
N TRP A 293 2.82 20.55 8.30
CA TRP A 293 2.75 20.92 6.89
C TRP A 293 2.72 22.43 6.67
N HIS A 294 3.69 22.96 5.94
CA HIS A 294 3.76 24.38 5.61
C HIS A 294 4.19 24.60 4.17
N CYS A 295 3.78 25.72 3.57
CA CYS A 295 4.06 26.04 2.17
C CYS A 295 4.56 27.48 1.99
N GLY A 296 5.17 27.73 0.85
CA GLY A 296 5.68 29.02 0.40
C GLY A 296 6.31 28.88 -0.97
N THR A 297 7.43 29.55 -1.21
CA THR A 297 8.08 29.61 -2.53
C THR A 297 9.58 29.33 -2.47
N VAL A 298 10.09 28.79 -3.58
CA VAL A 298 11.53 28.70 -3.84
C VAL A 298 12.07 30.11 -4.07
N GLN A 299 13.05 30.53 -3.27
CA GLN A 299 13.66 31.85 -3.40
C GLN A 299 14.93 31.82 -4.25
N GLN A 300 15.81 30.83 -4.04
CA GLN A 300 17.08 30.66 -4.75
C GLN A 300 17.46 29.18 -4.80
N ILE A 301 18.16 28.76 -5.86
CA ILE A 301 18.68 27.39 -6.05
C ILE A 301 20.21 27.46 -6.06
N GLY A 302 20.91 26.42 -5.59
CA GLY A 302 22.38 26.38 -5.59
C GLY A 302 23.03 27.31 -4.57
N THR A 303 22.30 27.65 -3.50
CA THR A 303 22.79 28.52 -2.42
C THR A 303 23.81 27.77 -1.56
N SER A 304 24.77 28.49 -0.98
CA SER A 304 25.62 27.97 0.09
C SER A 304 25.23 28.61 1.42
N VAL A 305 25.14 27.80 2.47
CA VAL A 305 24.79 28.23 3.84
C VAL A 305 25.86 27.73 4.80
N THR A 306 26.28 28.57 5.74
CA THR A 306 27.33 28.21 6.72
C THR A 306 26.71 28.00 8.09
N TYR A 307 26.79 26.77 8.58
CA TYR A 307 26.45 26.38 9.95
C TYR A 307 27.71 26.42 10.85
N PRO A 308 27.56 26.36 12.19
CA PRO A 308 28.72 26.26 13.09
C PRO A 308 29.67 25.09 12.77
N GLN A 309 29.14 24.01 12.20
CA GLN A 309 29.90 22.82 11.83
C GLN A 309 30.63 22.95 10.48
N GLY A 310 30.19 23.88 9.61
CA GLY A 310 30.78 24.10 8.29
C GLY A 310 29.76 24.57 7.24
N THR A 311 30.26 24.86 6.04
CA THR A 311 29.43 25.26 4.90
C THR A 311 28.80 24.06 4.21
N VAL A 312 27.51 24.18 3.90
CA VAL A 312 26.74 23.27 3.06
C VAL A 312 26.42 24.00 1.76
N SER A 313 26.81 23.40 0.62
CA SER A 313 26.68 24.01 -0.71
C SER A 313 25.57 23.35 -1.53
N GLY A 314 25.07 24.04 -2.55
CA GLY A 314 24.09 23.47 -3.47
C GLY A 314 22.66 23.37 -2.94
N VAL A 315 22.37 23.92 -1.75
CA VAL A 315 21.04 23.87 -1.15
C VAL A 315 20.06 24.84 -1.81
N THR A 316 18.78 24.53 -1.71
CA THR A 316 17.71 25.42 -2.17
C THR A 316 17.20 26.25 -1.00
N ARG A 317 17.12 27.57 -1.21
CA ARG A 317 16.61 28.54 -0.24
C ARG A 317 15.11 28.76 -0.45
N THR A 318 14.34 28.83 0.64
CA THR A 318 12.90 29.08 0.62
C THR A 318 12.48 30.05 1.74
N ASN A 319 11.25 30.57 1.66
CA ASN A 319 10.61 31.35 2.72
C ASN A 319 9.68 30.52 3.63
N VAL A 320 9.64 29.20 3.48
CA VAL A 320 8.81 28.35 4.35
C VAL A 320 9.52 28.24 5.68
N CYS A 321 8.82 28.48 6.79
CA CYS A 321 9.40 28.32 8.13
C CYS A 321 9.83 26.86 8.38
N ALA A 322 10.63 26.60 9.41
CA ALA A 322 10.91 25.27 9.96
C ALA A 322 11.50 25.44 11.37
N GLU A 323 11.38 24.40 12.21
CA GLU A 323 11.88 24.43 13.60
C GLU A 323 12.66 23.14 13.94
N PRO A 324 13.43 23.12 15.05
CA PRO A 324 14.18 21.94 15.47
C PRO A 324 13.31 20.67 15.49
N GLY A 325 13.80 19.60 14.85
CA GLY A 325 13.09 18.34 14.65
C GLY A 325 12.40 18.20 13.28
N ASP A 326 12.18 19.30 12.54
CA ASP A 326 11.76 19.23 11.13
C ASP A 326 12.91 18.85 10.18
N SER A 327 14.15 18.88 10.68
CA SER A 327 15.36 18.39 10.00
C SER A 327 15.13 17.02 9.36
N GLY A 328 15.57 16.88 8.11
CA GLY A 328 15.36 15.69 7.28
C GLY A 328 13.98 15.58 6.64
N GLY A 329 13.00 16.37 7.07
CA GLY A 329 11.61 16.32 6.60
C GLY A 329 11.45 16.63 5.11
N SER A 330 10.36 16.12 4.53
CA SER A 330 10.07 16.17 3.09
C SER A 330 9.88 17.60 2.59
N TRP A 331 10.39 17.90 1.39
CA TRP A 331 9.99 19.05 0.56
C TRP A 331 9.37 18.57 -0.74
N ILE A 332 8.16 19.01 -1.07
CA ILE A 332 7.37 18.54 -2.20
C ILE A 332 6.69 19.70 -2.94
N SER A 333 6.62 19.62 -4.26
CA SER A 333 5.89 20.55 -5.13
C SER A 333 4.92 19.74 -5.98
N GLY A 334 3.61 19.92 -5.78
CA GLY A 334 2.61 19.02 -6.34
C GLY A 334 2.84 17.58 -5.89
N THR A 335 3.20 16.71 -6.82
CA THR A 335 3.54 15.30 -6.58
C THR A 335 5.03 14.99 -6.77
N GLN A 336 5.88 16.02 -6.81
CA GLN A 336 7.31 15.91 -7.11
C GLN A 336 8.15 16.15 -5.85
N ALA A 337 8.91 15.15 -5.44
CA ALA A 337 9.88 15.25 -4.35
C ALA A 337 10.98 16.26 -4.72
N GLN A 338 11.25 17.22 -3.82
CA GLN A 338 12.20 18.30 -4.02
C GLN A 338 13.46 18.11 -3.18
N GLY A 339 13.33 17.69 -1.91
CA GLY A 339 14.49 17.58 -1.02
C GLY A 339 14.16 17.30 0.44
N VAL A 340 15.18 17.35 1.28
CA VAL A 340 15.10 17.13 2.72
C VAL A 340 15.55 18.39 3.49
N THR A 341 14.83 18.74 4.56
CA THR A 341 15.15 19.92 5.37
C THR A 341 16.57 19.84 5.94
N SER A 342 17.41 20.83 5.64
CA SER A 342 18.75 20.95 6.24
C SER A 342 18.69 21.81 7.50
N GLY A 343 18.21 23.06 7.36
CA GLY A 343 18.09 23.96 8.50
C GLY A 343 17.72 25.38 8.03
N GLY A 344 17.66 26.32 8.96
CA GLY A 344 17.19 27.67 8.64
C GLY A 344 17.35 28.65 9.78
N SER A 345 16.69 29.80 9.63
CA SER A 345 16.63 30.88 10.60
C SER A 345 15.21 31.43 10.70
N GLY A 346 14.80 31.89 11.89
CA GLY A 346 13.42 32.29 12.17
C GLY A 346 12.62 31.15 12.82
N ASN A 347 11.28 31.22 12.76
CA ASN A 347 10.37 30.19 13.28
C ASN A 347 9.01 30.25 12.59
N CYS A 348 8.08 29.36 12.93
CA CYS A 348 6.76 29.32 12.29
C CYS A 348 5.75 30.34 12.80
N SER A 349 6.09 31.12 13.83
CA SER A 349 5.26 32.22 14.33
C SER A 349 5.55 33.55 13.64
N VAL A 350 6.82 33.84 13.30
CA VAL A 350 7.24 35.11 12.67
C VAL A 350 7.74 34.95 11.23
N GLY A 351 7.82 33.71 10.74
CA GLY A 351 8.42 33.39 9.46
C GLY A 351 9.93 33.15 9.55
N GLY A 352 10.52 32.77 8.42
CA GLY A 352 11.93 32.42 8.38
C GLY A 352 12.45 32.13 6.98
N THR A 353 13.74 31.81 6.91
CA THR A 353 14.38 31.23 5.73
C THR A 353 14.76 29.80 6.06
N THR A 354 14.35 28.86 5.22
CA THR A 354 14.75 27.45 5.36
C THR A 354 15.44 26.96 4.09
N TYR A 355 16.51 26.19 4.30
CA TYR A 355 17.29 25.53 3.28
C TYR A 355 17.00 24.04 3.26
N PHE A 356 16.96 23.47 2.06
CA PHE A 356 16.84 22.02 1.89
C PHE A 356 17.89 21.48 0.92
N GLN A 357 18.34 20.26 1.18
CA GLN A 357 19.21 19.52 0.29
C GLN A 357 18.36 18.89 -0.84
N PRO A 358 18.67 19.13 -2.13
CA PRO A 358 17.92 18.55 -3.24
C PRO A 358 17.91 17.02 -3.23
N VAL A 359 16.74 16.41 -3.42
CA VAL A 359 16.58 14.94 -3.33
C VAL A 359 17.35 14.20 -4.41
N ASN A 360 17.42 14.75 -5.63
CA ASN A 360 18.05 14.08 -6.78
C ASN A 360 19.55 13.82 -6.58
N GLU A 361 20.24 14.66 -5.81
CA GLU A 361 21.63 14.41 -5.45
C GLU A 361 21.75 13.19 -4.54
N ILE A 362 20.90 13.11 -3.51
CA ILE A 362 20.87 11.98 -2.56
C ILE A 362 20.60 10.67 -3.28
N LEU A 363 19.62 10.68 -4.20
CA LEU A 363 19.26 9.52 -5.02
C LEU A 363 20.45 9.07 -5.89
N SER A 364 21.12 10.02 -6.55
CA SER A 364 22.28 9.74 -7.39
C SER A 364 23.46 9.19 -6.60
N VAL A 365 23.83 9.84 -5.49
CA VAL A 365 25.00 9.49 -4.67
C VAL A 365 24.89 8.08 -4.08
N TYR A 366 23.70 7.68 -3.64
CA TYR A 366 23.50 6.38 -3.00
C TYR A 366 22.88 5.32 -3.94
N GLY A 367 22.51 5.68 -5.17
CA GLY A 367 21.83 4.77 -6.11
C GLY A 367 20.45 4.35 -5.60
N LEU A 368 19.64 5.31 -5.18
CA LEU A 368 18.32 5.09 -4.59
C LEU A 368 17.19 5.40 -5.58
N THR A 369 16.10 4.66 -5.46
CA THR A 369 14.86 4.86 -6.21
C THR A 369 13.76 5.35 -5.27
N LEU A 370 13.05 6.41 -5.63
CA LEU A 370 11.90 6.88 -4.85
C LEU A 370 10.75 5.87 -4.86
N THR A 371 10.12 5.66 -3.72
CA THR A 371 8.83 4.99 -3.66
C THR A 371 7.76 5.94 -4.19
N THR A 372 7.06 5.57 -5.27
CA THR A 372 6.04 6.42 -5.91
C THR A 372 4.67 5.75 -6.04
N THR A 373 3.61 6.52 -6.29
CA THR A 373 2.23 6.01 -6.47
C THR A 373 1.97 5.34 -7.82
N GLY A 374 2.97 5.25 -8.70
CA GLY A 374 2.93 4.34 -9.84
C GLY A 374 3.77 3.13 -9.49
N THR A 375 3.12 2.06 -9.05
CA THR A 375 3.59 0.66 -8.94
C THR A 375 5.02 0.40 -8.41
N PRO A 376 5.20 -0.50 -7.42
CA PRO A 376 6.52 -1.06 -7.10
C PRO A 376 7.25 -1.57 -8.37
N PRO A 377 8.59 -1.69 -8.36
CA PRO A 377 9.28 -2.37 -9.46
C PRO A 377 8.78 -3.83 -9.53
N GLY A 378 7.93 -4.11 -10.52
CA GLY A 378 7.29 -5.40 -10.77
C GLY A 378 5.76 -5.36 -10.66
N GLY A 379 5.07 -5.37 -11.82
CA GLY A 379 3.68 -5.82 -11.95
C GLY A 379 2.64 -4.76 -12.30
N GLY A 380 2.48 -4.47 -13.62
CA GLY A 380 1.26 -4.02 -14.33
C GLY A 380 0.52 -2.76 -13.82
N THR A 381 0.10 -1.77 -14.60
CA THR A 381 -0.13 -1.59 -16.04
C THR A 381 0.43 -0.20 -16.39
N CYS A 382 0.97 -0.03 -17.60
CA CYS A 382 1.57 1.23 -18.06
C CYS A 382 0.56 2.38 -18.25
N SER A 383 -0.13 2.78 -17.18
CA SER A 383 -1.12 3.84 -17.12
C SER A 383 -0.48 5.22 -16.89
N GLY A 384 -1.15 6.29 -17.32
CA GLY A 384 -0.64 7.67 -17.17
C GLY A 384 0.46 8.09 -18.16
N TYR A 385 0.59 7.38 -19.27
CA TYR A 385 1.41 7.74 -20.43
C TYR A 385 0.56 8.31 -21.55
N ALA A 386 1.11 9.22 -22.35
CA ALA A 386 0.35 9.92 -23.39
C ALA A 386 -0.03 9.03 -24.58
N SER A 387 0.63 7.89 -24.74
CA SER A 387 0.40 6.97 -25.85
C SER A 387 0.74 5.55 -25.43
N THR A 388 0.06 4.58 -26.04
CA THR A 388 0.27 3.15 -25.80
C THR A 388 0.27 2.40 -27.13
N THR A 389 1.13 1.41 -27.25
CA THR A 389 1.19 0.50 -28.40
C THR A 389 1.44 -0.92 -27.91
N THR A 390 1.09 -1.92 -28.72
CA THR A 390 1.35 -3.33 -28.43
C THR A 390 2.32 -3.90 -29.45
N GLY A 391 3.06 -4.93 -29.04
CA GLY A 391 3.99 -5.65 -29.91
C GLY A 391 4.21 -7.08 -29.41
N SER A 392 5.10 -7.80 -30.06
CA SER A 392 5.57 -9.10 -29.59
C SER A 392 7.06 -9.24 -29.86
N VAL A 393 7.75 -9.99 -29.00
CA VAL A 393 9.17 -10.30 -29.15
C VAL A 393 9.42 -11.76 -28.82
N SER A 394 10.30 -12.40 -29.59
CA SER A 394 10.78 -13.75 -29.32
C SER A 394 11.98 -13.72 -28.39
N SER A 395 12.26 -14.83 -27.71
CA SER A 395 13.49 -15.00 -26.92
C SER A 395 14.73 -14.78 -27.80
N GLY A 396 15.69 -14.00 -27.30
CA GLY A 396 16.86 -13.51 -28.05
C GLY A 396 16.54 -12.48 -29.14
N GLY A 397 15.26 -12.18 -29.39
CA GLY A 397 14.78 -11.31 -30.46
C GLY A 397 14.70 -9.84 -30.08
N ASN A 398 14.45 -8.99 -31.07
CA ASN A 398 14.24 -7.54 -30.87
C ASN A 398 12.98 -7.09 -31.60
N ALA A 399 12.17 -6.28 -30.94
CA ALA A 399 11.05 -5.54 -31.52
C ALA A 399 11.37 -4.04 -31.50
N TYR A 400 11.12 -3.35 -32.61
CA TYR A 400 11.42 -1.92 -32.76
C TYR A 400 10.14 -1.13 -33.03
N SER A 401 10.03 0.05 -32.40
CA SER A 401 9.01 1.02 -32.81
C SER A 401 9.37 1.68 -34.14
N ALA A 402 8.40 2.36 -34.75
CA ALA A 402 8.71 3.38 -35.75
C ALA A 402 9.63 4.46 -35.14
N GLN A 403 10.50 5.03 -35.98
CA GLN A 403 11.30 6.19 -35.58
C GLN A 403 10.43 7.44 -35.47
N PHE A 404 10.78 8.34 -34.58
CA PHE A 404 10.09 9.61 -34.38
C PHE A 404 11.09 10.73 -34.04
N THR A 405 10.76 11.96 -34.42
CA THR A 405 11.52 13.14 -34.01
C THR A 405 10.91 13.71 -32.73
N ALA A 406 11.74 14.09 -31.77
CA ALA A 406 11.34 14.73 -30.52
C ALA A 406 12.12 16.03 -30.30
N ASN A 407 11.49 16.99 -29.62
CA ASN A 407 12.16 18.17 -29.10
C ASN A 407 13.03 17.78 -27.89
N ALA A 408 13.81 18.75 -27.38
CA ALA A 408 14.53 18.52 -26.13
C ALA A 408 13.53 18.43 -24.96
N GLY A 409 13.68 17.42 -24.11
CA GLY A 409 12.85 17.23 -22.93
C GLY A 409 12.76 15.77 -22.49
N THR A 410 11.80 15.49 -21.59
CA THR A 410 11.69 14.21 -20.91
C THR A 410 10.89 13.18 -21.71
N HIS A 411 11.55 12.10 -22.10
CA HIS A 411 10.93 10.84 -22.50
C HIS A 411 10.57 10.03 -21.26
N ARG A 412 9.36 9.49 -21.21
CA ARG A 412 8.95 8.48 -20.21
C ARG A 412 8.44 7.26 -20.95
N LEU A 413 8.92 6.07 -20.63
CA LEU A 413 8.53 4.79 -21.21
C LEU A 413 8.16 3.81 -20.10
N CYS A 414 7.22 2.94 -20.42
CA CYS A 414 6.84 1.78 -19.62
C CYS A 414 6.59 0.60 -20.55
N LEU A 415 7.26 -0.51 -20.28
CA LEU A 415 7.04 -1.81 -20.89
C LEU A 415 6.29 -2.67 -19.87
N ASP A 416 5.29 -3.37 -20.36
CA ASP A 416 4.49 -4.34 -19.62
C ASP A 416 4.46 -5.64 -20.43
N GLY A 417 5.06 -6.69 -19.87
CA GLY A 417 5.28 -7.96 -20.53
C GLY A 417 4.58 -9.13 -19.82
N PRO A 418 4.54 -10.32 -20.44
CA PRO A 418 3.91 -11.47 -19.83
C PRO A 418 4.73 -11.98 -18.64
N ASN A 419 4.07 -12.42 -17.57
CA ASN A 419 4.78 -12.97 -16.40
C ASN A 419 5.70 -14.15 -16.77
N GLY A 420 6.86 -14.23 -16.13
CA GLY A 420 7.82 -15.33 -16.32
C GLY A 420 8.74 -15.18 -17.53
N VAL A 421 8.79 -14.00 -18.15
CA VAL A 421 9.80 -13.63 -19.15
C VAL A 421 10.69 -12.50 -18.60
N ASP A 422 11.81 -12.28 -19.28
CA ASP A 422 12.77 -11.21 -19.02
C ASP A 422 12.87 -10.36 -20.29
N PHE A 423 12.23 -9.18 -20.26
CA PHE A 423 12.17 -8.27 -21.38
C PHE A 423 12.85 -6.95 -21.02
N ASP A 424 13.83 -6.54 -21.82
CA ASP A 424 14.48 -5.25 -21.67
C ASP A 424 13.83 -4.18 -22.55
N LEU A 425 13.83 -2.93 -22.08
CA LEU A 425 13.42 -1.76 -22.83
C LEU A 425 14.60 -0.81 -23.05
N TYR A 426 14.78 -0.35 -24.29
CA TYR A 426 15.80 0.64 -24.66
C TYR A 426 15.18 1.83 -25.41
N LEU A 427 15.60 3.03 -25.04
CA LEU A 427 15.46 4.22 -25.88
C LEU A 427 16.72 4.38 -26.73
N GLN A 428 16.56 4.46 -28.04
CA GLN A 428 17.66 4.67 -28.98
C GLN A 428 17.55 6.04 -29.64
N ARG A 429 18.69 6.70 -29.84
CA ARG A 429 18.81 7.94 -30.61
C ARG A 429 19.62 7.69 -31.88
N LEU A 430 19.21 8.31 -32.99
CA LEU A 430 19.94 8.27 -34.24
C LEU A 430 21.08 9.31 -34.21
N SER A 431 22.30 8.85 -34.50
CA SER A 431 23.49 9.68 -34.69
C SER A 431 24.14 9.32 -36.03
N GLY A 432 24.07 10.24 -37.00
CA GLY A 432 24.40 9.93 -38.39
C GLY A 432 23.48 8.83 -38.93
N SER A 433 24.06 7.68 -39.30
CA SER A 433 23.33 6.48 -39.74
C SER A 433 23.19 5.40 -38.66
N THR A 434 23.68 5.63 -37.43
CA THR A 434 23.76 4.62 -36.37
C THR A 434 22.78 4.91 -35.23
N TRP A 435 22.13 3.86 -34.74
CA TRP A 435 21.27 3.91 -33.56
C TRP A 435 22.05 3.55 -32.30
N THR A 436 22.02 4.44 -31.30
CA THR A 436 22.71 4.25 -30.03
C THR A 436 21.71 4.22 -28.88
N ASN A 437 21.83 3.27 -27.94
CA ASN A 437 21.05 3.26 -26.71
C ASN A 437 21.42 4.49 -25.86
N VAL A 438 20.43 5.31 -25.54
CA VAL A 438 20.60 6.51 -24.69
C VAL A 438 19.98 6.35 -23.31
N ALA A 439 19.07 5.38 -23.14
CA ALA A 439 18.53 4.95 -21.86
C ALA A 439 17.98 3.52 -21.96
N SER A 440 17.89 2.83 -20.82
CA SER A 440 17.35 1.47 -20.76
C SER A 440 16.74 1.12 -19.40
N GLY A 441 15.82 0.17 -19.41
CA GLY A 441 15.36 -0.62 -18.28
C GLY A 441 15.66 -2.07 -18.60
N THR A 442 16.34 -2.77 -17.69
CA THR A 442 16.87 -4.12 -17.87
C THR A 442 16.80 -4.92 -16.57
N SER A 443 15.68 -4.80 -15.86
CA SER A 443 15.42 -5.66 -14.71
C SER A 443 15.22 -7.10 -15.17
N SER A 444 15.32 -8.07 -14.26
CA SER A 444 15.13 -9.49 -14.61
C SER A 444 13.65 -9.87 -14.78
N GLY A 445 12.79 -8.89 -15.04
CA GLY A 445 11.34 -9.03 -15.09
C GLY A 445 10.78 -8.68 -16.47
N PRO A 446 9.48 -8.86 -16.68
CA PRO A 446 8.85 -8.57 -17.95
C PRO A 446 8.52 -7.07 -18.14
N ASP A 447 8.61 -6.29 -17.05
CA ASP A 447 8.14 -4.92 -16.98
C ASP A 447 9.31 -3.97 -16.77
N GLU A 448 9.38 -2.92 -17.59
CA GLU A 448 10.46 -1.94 -17.54
C GLU A 448 9.95 -0.52 -17.51
N THR A 449 10.63 0.36 -16.80
CA THR A 449 10.34 1.79 -16.86
C THR A 449 11.61 2.57 -17.17
N VAL A 450 11.49 3.55 -18.07
CA VAL A 450 12.63 4.37 -18.51
C VAL A 450 12.20 5.83 -18.51
N THR A 451 12.94 6.67 -17.79
CA THR A 451 12.79 8.13 -17.89
C THR A 451 14.12 8.72 -18.35
N TYR A 452 14.10 9.52 -19.41
CA TYR A 452 15.30 10.09 -20.02
C TYR A 452 15.07 11.52 -20.49
N ASN A 453 15.90 12.46 -20.06
CA ASN A 453 15.87 13.83 -20.55
C ASN A 453 16.80 13.95 -21.76
N GLY A 454 16.22 13.97 -22.96
CA GLY A 454 16.94 13.93 -24.22
C GLY A 454 17.03 15.29 -24.90
N SER A 455 18.09 15.50 -25.68
CA SER A 455 18.18 16.63 -26.61
C SER A 455 17.24 16.44 -27.81
N ALA A 456 16.92 17.51 -28.55
CA ALA A 456 16.17 17.36 -29.79
C ALA A 456 16.86 16.39 -30.78
N GLY A 457 16.09 15.58 -31.48
CA GLY A 457 16.61 14.61 -32.44
C GLY A 457 15.64 13.47 -32.77
N THR A 458 16.13 12.47 -33.48
CA THR A 458 15.35 11.30 -33.89
C THR A 458 15.62 10.12 -32.97
N TYR A 459 14.55 9.49 -32.51
CA TYR A 459 14.54 8.42 -31.53
C TYR A 459 13.73 7.22 -32.01
N ARG A 460 13.95 6.06 -31.39
CA ARG A 460 13.07 4.87 -31.46
C ARG A 460 13.15 4.08 -30.17
N TYR A 461 12.17 3.22 -29.94
CA TYR A 461 12.16 2.26 -28.85
C TYR A 461 12.58 0.89 -29.36
N ARG A 462 13.31 0.15 -28.53
CA ARG A 462 13.66 -1.25 -28.77
C ARG A 462 13.28 -2.06 -27.55
N VAL A 463 12.47 -3.09 -27.74
CA VAL A 463 12.20 -4.13 -26.75
C VAL A 463 13.00 -5.37 -27.10
N HIS A 464 13.73 -5.93 -26.16
CA HIS A 464 14.55 -7.14 -26.36
C HIS A 464 14.05 -8.25 -25.43
N GLY A 465 13.77 -9.42 -25.99
CA GLY A 465 13.38 -10.58 -25.19
C GLY A 465 14.61 -11.31 -24.66
N TYR A 466 15.17 -10.90 -23.53
CA TYR A 466 16.37 -11.50 -22.95
C TYR A 466 16.15 -12.99 -22.64
N SER A 467 15.01 -13.33 -22.01
CA SER A 467 14.55 -14.71 -21.87
C SER A 467 13.03 -14.81 -21.96
N GLY A 468 12.50 -15.89 -22.56
CA GLY A 468 11.06 -16.02 -22.83
C GLY A 468 10.58 -15.26 -24.07
N SER A 469 9.34 -15.50 -24.49
CA SER A 469 8.72 -14.89 -25.68
C SER A 469 7.29 -14.49 -25.36
N GLY A 470 6.77 -13.47 -26.05
CA GLY A 470 5.37 -13.10 -25.89
C GLY A 470 5.03 -11.69 -26.35
N SER A 471 3.76 -11.35 -26.18
CA SER A 471 3.23 -10.03 -26.48
C SER A 471 3.48 -9.07 -25.33
N PHE A 472 3.77 -7.81 -25.65
CA PHE A 472 3.98 -6.76 -24.67
C PHE A 472 3.14 -5.52 -25.00
N THR A 473 2.95 -4.69 -23.98
CA THR A 473 2.43 -3.33 -24.10
C THR A 473 3.55 -2.33 -23.82
N LEU A 474 3.75 -1.36 -24.71
CA LEU A 474 4.68 -0.27 -24.53
C LEU A 474 3.88 1.04 -24.45
N ALA A 475 3.89 1.68 -23.29
CA ALA A 475 3.35 3.02 -23.12
C ALA A 475 4.47 4.06 -23.02
N TYR A 476 4.22 5.26 -23.53
CA TYR A 476 5.22 6.31 -23.59
C TYR A 476 4.63 7.72 -23.62
N THR A 477 5.40 8.66 -23.08
CA THR A 477 5.20 10.11 -23.20
C THR A 477 6.46 10.69 -23.83
N ARG A 478 6.28 11.48 -24.89
CA ARG A 478 7.36 12.13 -25.64
C ARG A 478 7.38 13.64 -25.31
N PRO A 479 8.57 14.28 -25.36
CA PRO A 479 8.72 15.72 -25.20
C PRO A 479 7.94 16.56 -26.21
#